data_AF-A0A6B1I8I4-F1
#
_entry.id   AF-A0A6B1I8I4-F1
#
_cell.length_a   1.000
_cell.length_b   1.000
_cell.length_c   1.000
_cell.angle_alpha   90.00
_cell.angle_beta   90.00
_cell.angle_gamma   90.00
#
_symmetry.space_group_name_H-M   'P 1'
#
loop_
_entity.id
_entity.type
_entity.pdbx_description
1 polymer ?
#
loop_
_entity_poly.entity_id
_entity_poly.type
_entity_poly.pdbx_seq_one_letter_code
_entity_poly.pdbx_strand_id
1 'polypeptide(L)'
;MIRIDDAVITAQTLEGRLEGERQVEIGPGAKLTPSAQDLLHAQGVEIVRRETGSQASPTTTLAPAPAPAVPRAAGRQAFAGIFCPNIVLLDSQNRINHAEMERYINWLIEAGVHGLYPNGSTGEFARLSQEERQDVVRLVCEVNKGRVPVLAGASEANLRDVLKMAEYYASL
;
A
#
# COMPACT_ATOMS: atom_id res chain seq x y z
N MET A 1 16.15 2.83 25.92
CA MET A 1 15.00 2.34 25.14
C MET A 1 14.13 3.54 24.80
N ILE A 2 13.76 3.70 23.54
CA ILE A 2 12.89 4.82 23.11
C ILE A 2 11.44 4.38 22.99
N ARG A 3 10.51 5.31 23.19
CA ARG A 3 9.07 5.08 23.03
C ARG A 3 8.53 5.88 21.85
N ILE A 4 7.71 5.25 21.02
CA ILE A 4 7.09 5.87 19.85
C ILE A 4 5.60 5.55 19.83
N ASP A 5 4.79 6.62 19.87
CA ASP A 5 3.32 6.57 19.88
C ASP A 5 2.71 6.92 18.51
N ASP A 6 3.53 7.23 17.50
CA ASP A 6 3.07 7.50 16.13
C ASP A 6 2.30 6.30 15.55
N ALA A 7 1.15 6.57 14.93
CA ALA A 7 0.30 5.53 14.32
C ALA A 7 0.99 4.83 13.14
N VAL A 8 1.84 5.56 12.42
CA VAL A 8 2.70 5.04 11.35
C VAL A 8 4.13 5.47 11.62
N ILE A 9 5.04 4.49 11.68
CA ILE A 9 6.44 4.69 11.98
C ILE A 9 7.23 4.41 10.69
N THR A 10 7.88 5.44 10.16
CA THR A 10 8.72 5.38 8.96
C THR A 10 10.21 5.38 9.32
N ALA A 11 11.08 4.95 8.41
CA ALA A 11 12.53 5.08 8.60
C ALA A 11 12.93 6.52 8.96
N GLN A 12 12.36 7.51 8.26
CA GLN A 12 12.62 8.92 8.53
C GLN A 12 12.15 9.37 9.91
N THR A 13 11.03 8.84 10.44
CA THR A 13 10.60 9.18 11.81
C THR A 13 11.52 8.58 12.88
N LEU A 14 12.25 7.51 12.55
CA LEU A 14 13.22 6.87 13.43
C LEU A 14 14.59 7.54 13.36
N GLU A 15 14.96 8.07 12.19
CA GLU A 15 16.16 8.89 12.01
C GLU A 15 16.16 10.07 12.99
N GLY A 16 17.25 10.19 13.76
CA GLY A 16 17.38 11.21 14.80
C GLY A 16 16.67 10.91 16.12
N ARG A 17 15.83 9.87 16.21
CA ARG A 17 15.23 9.42 17.48
C ARG A 17 15.96 8.23 18.09
N LEU A 18 16.66 7.43 17.28
CA LEU A 18 17.29 6.20 17.74
C LEU A 18 18.56 6.42 18.59
N GLU A 19 19.31 7.52 18.44
CA GLU A 19 20.45 7.94 19.30
C GLU A 19 21.33 6.83 19.97
N GLY A 20 21.58 5.70 19.29
CA GLY A 20 22.36 4.56 19.83
C GLY A 20 21.60 3.58 20.73
N GLU A 21 20.29 3.76 20.85
CA GLU A 21 19.37 2.92 21.61
C GLU A 21 19.15 1.57 20.94
N ARG A 22 19.11 0.51 21.74
CA ARG A 22 19.01 -0.88 21.25
C ARG A 22 17.59 -1.45 21.25
N GLN A 23 16.63 -0.68 21.74
CA GLN A 23 15.24 -1.09 21.84
C GLN A 23 14.31 0.07 21.52
N VAL A 24 13.31 -0.20 20.69
CA VAL A 24 12.17 0.69 20.40
C VAL A 24 10.89 0.03 20.89
N GLU A 25 10.16 0.75 21.74
CA GLU A 25 8.84 0.35 22.21
C GLU A 25 7.76 1.11 21.42
N ILE A 26 6.91 0.39 20.70
CA ILE A 26 5.90 0.98 19.80
C ILE A 26 4.49 0.89 20.38
N GLY A 27 3.68 1.89 20.04
CA GLY A 27 2.27 1.98 20.44
C GLY A 27 1.41 0.82 19.90
N PRO A 28 0.31 0.47 20.59
CA PRO A 28 -0.62 -0.54 20.09
C PRO A 28 -1.22 -0.13 18.75
N GLY A 29 -1.24 -1.05 17.78
CA GLY A 29 -1.77 -0.80 16.44
C GLY A 29 -0.86 0.01 15.51
N ALA A 30 0.31 0.48 15.99
CA ALA A 30 1.27 1.19 15.16
C ALA A 30 1.76 0.33 13.99
N LYS A 31 1.82 0.92 12.80
CA LYS A 31 2.29 0.28 11.57
C LYS A 31 3.71 0.74 11.26
N LEU A 32 4.68 -0.17 11.30
CA LEU A 32 6.05 0.12 10.84
C LEU A 32 6.10 -0.08 9.34
N THR A 33 6.55 0.92 8.59
CA THR A 33 6.80 0.76 7.16
C THR A 33 7.89 -0.28 6.91
N PRO A 34 7.92 -0.91 5.73
CA PRO A 34 8.96 -1.89 5.40
C PRO A 34 10.38 -1.31 5.57
N SER A 35 10.60 -0.06 5.15
CA SER A 35 11.86 0.66 5.36
C SER A 35 12.21 0.93 6.83
N ALA A 36 11.22 1.16 7.70
CA ALA A 36 11.46 1.33 9.13
C ALA A 36 11.94 0.02 9.76
N GLN A 37 11.35 -1.11 9.34
CA GLN A 37 11.78 -2.44 9.79
C GLN A 37 13.21 -2.72 9.33
N ASP A 38 13.54 -2.40 8.08
CA ASP A 38 14.88 -2.58 7.52
C ASP A 38 15.93 -1.77 8.32
N LEU A 39 15.61 -0.51 8.63
CA LEU A 39 16.49 0.37 9.42
C LEU A 39 16.76 -0.20 10.82
N LEU A 40 15.71 -0.61 11.53
CA LEU A 40 15.83 -1.17 12.87
C LEU A 40 16.61 -2.48 12.86
N HIS A 41 16.33 -3.36 11.90
CA HIS A 41 17.06 -4.62 11.72
C HIS A 41 18.55 -4.38 11.44
N ALA A 42 18.87 -3.46 10.51
CA ALA A 42 20.25 -3.12 10.16
C ALA A 42 21.05 -2.54 11.35
N GLN A 43 20.39 -1.83 12.27
CA GLN A 43 20.99 -1.29 13.48
C GLN A 43 20.95 -2.26 14.67
N GLY A 44 20.37 -3.45 14.52
CA GLY A 44 20.21 -4.42 15.61
C GLY A 44 19.29 -3.93 16.73
N VAL A 45 18.33 -3.08 16.41
CA VAL A 45 17.36 -2.52 17.36
C VAL A 45 16.18 -3.47 17.49
N GLU A 46 15.93 -3.93 18.72
CA GLU A 46 14.81 -4.79 19.05
C GLU A 46 13.49 -4.01 19.11
N ILE A 47 12.43 -4.60 18.57
CA ILE A 47 11.08 -4.01 18.51
C ILE A 47 10.22 -4.63 19.61
N VAL A 48 9.81 -3.82 20.58
CA VAL A 48 8.88 -4.20 21.65
C VAL A 48 7.51 -3.61 21.33
N ARG A 49 6.48 -4.45 21.22
CA ARG A 49 5.09 -3.98 21.05
C ARG A 49 4.42 -3.86 22.40
N ARG A 50 3.88 -2.69 22.73
CA ARG A 50 3.01 -2.54 23.90
C ARG A 50 1.68 -3.22 23.64
N GLU A 51 1.25 -4.02 24.59
CA GLU A 51 -0.09 -4.58 24.61
C GLU A 51 -1.10 -3.48 24.91
N THR A 52 -2.30 -3.59 24.33
CA THR A 52 -3.42 -2.74 24.73
C THR A 52 -3.81 -3.13 26.14
N GLY A 53 -3.58 -2.25 27.11
CA GLY A 53 -4.39 -2.26 28.32
C GLY A 53 -5.86 -2.20 27.89
N SER A 54 -6.68 -3.12 28.39
CA SER A 54 -8.08 -3.31 28.02
C SER A 54 -8.92 -2.05 28.25
N GLN A 55 -8.90 -1.11 27.30
CA GLN A 55 -9.92 -0.09 27.07
C GLN A 55 -9.86 0.31 25.59
N ALA A 56 -10.47 -0.51 24.74
CA ALA A 56 -10.81 -0.09 23.40
C ALA A 56 -11.88 1.02 23.51
N SER A 57 -11.50 2.26 23.25
CA SER A 57 -12.48 3.31 22.95
C SER A 57 -13.09 3.02 21.59
N PRO A 58 -14.42 3.11 21.41
CA PRO A 58 -15.05 2.83 20.14
C PRO A 58 -14.62 3.90 19.14
N THR A 59 -13.89 3.50 18.09
CA THR A 59 -13.66 4.35 16.93
C THR A 59 -15.00 4.62 16.27
N THR A 60 -15.51 5.85 16.40
CA THR A 60 -16.70 6.30 15.68
C THR A 60 -16.43 6.20 14.19
N THR A 61 -16.97 5.16 13.56
CA THR A 61 -17.00 5.08 12.10
C THR A 61 -18.07 6.05 11.63
N LEU A 62 -17.67 7.18 11.03
CA LEU A 62 -18.62 8.05 10.35
C LEU A 62 -19.11 7.29 9.10
N ALA A 63 -20.37 6.87 9.11
CA ALA A 63 -20.96 6.23 7.94
C ALA A 63 -20.93 7.22 6.75
N PRO A 64 -20.43 6.82 5.57
CA PRO A 64 -20.43 7.70 4.41
C PRO A 64 -21.88 7.97 3.97
N ALA A 65 -22.12 9.19 3.48
CA ALA A 65 -23.41 9.59 2.92
C ALA A 65 -23.81 8.65 1.77
N PRO A 66 -25.11 8.34 1.61
CA PRO A 66 -25.56 7.43 0.56
C PRO A 66 -25.29 8.04 -0.82
N ALA A 67 -24.51 7.33 -1.63
CA ALA A 67 -24.28 7.69 -3.03
C ALA A 67 -25.57 7.48 -3.86
N PRO A 68 -25.78 8.27 -4.92
CA PRO A 68 -26.93 8.10 -5.82
C PRO A 68 -26.96 6.68 -6.42
N ALA A 69 -28.17 6.11 -6.53
CA ALA A 69 -28.37 4.75 -6.98
C ALA A 69 -28.11 4.62 -8.49
N VAL A 70 -26.90 4.16 -8.84
CA VAL A 70 -26.61 3.63 -10.18
C VAL A 70 -26.96 2.13 -10.16
N PRO A 71 -27.71 1.59 -11.14
CA PRO A 71 -28.03 0.18 -11.20
C PRO A 71 -26.75 -0.67 -11.19
N ARG A 72 -26.57 -1.49 -10.14
CA ARG A 72 -25.42 -2.39 -10.05
C ARG A 72 -25.68 -3.63 -10.89
N ALA A 73 -24.86 -3.88 -11.90
CA ALA A 73 -24.76 -5.21 -12.50
C ALA A 73 -24.40 -6.22 -11.39
N ALA A 74 -25.08 -7.36 -11.36
CA ALA A 74 -24.85 -8.42 -10.38
C ALA A 74 -23.36 -8.83 -10.38
N GLY A 75 -22.75 -8.91 -9.19
CA GLY A 75 -21.35 -9.33 -9.03
C GLY A 75 -20.30 -8.21 -8.97
N ARG A 76 -20.66 -6.93 -9.17
CA ARG A 76 -19.70 -5.82 -8.98
C ARG A 76 -19.58 -5.45 -7.50
N GLN A 77 -18.41 -5.72 -6.91
CA GLN A 77 -18.07 -5.19 -5.58
C GLN A 77 -18.05 -3.66 -5.62
N ALA A 78 -18.62 -3.03 -4.60
CA ALA A 78 -18.52 -1.60 -4.43
C ALA A 78 -17.10 -1.25 -3.96
N PHE A 79 -16.43 -0.32 -4.64
CA PHE A 79 -15.22 0.27 -4.09
C PHE A 79 -15.60 1.14 -2.89
N ALA A 80 -15.18 0.76 -1.69
CA ALA A 80 -15.45 1.47 -0.45
C ALA A 80 -14.28 1.31 0.52
N GLY A 81 -13.99 2.36 1.29
CA GLY A 81 -12.89 2.39 2.24
C GLY A 81 -11.62 3.03 1.66
N ILE A 82 -10.47 2.65 2.21
CA ILE A 82 -9.16 3.23 1.91
C ILE A 82 -8.52 2.51 0.73
N PHE A 83 -8.38 3.18 -0.40
CA PHE A 83 -7.63 2.70 -1.56
C PHE A 83 -6.29 3.43 -1.61
N CYS A 84 -5.20 2.68 -1.59
CA CYS A 84 -3.86 3.27 -1.64
C CYS A 84 -3.39 3.40 -3.09
N PRO A 85 -3.14 4.62 -3.60
CA PRO A 85 -2.41 4.80 -4.86
C PRO A 85 -1.02 4.19 -4.71
N ASN A 86 -0.73 3.15 -5.47
CA ASN A 86 0.51 2.39 -5.32
C ASN A 86 1.66 3.13 -6.01
N ILE A 87 2.78 3.25 -5.30
CA ILE A 87 4.07 3.61 -5.90
C ILE A 87 4.64 2.40 -6.65
N VAL A 88 5.56 2.65 -7.59
CA VAL A 88 6.31 1.61 -8.30
C VAL A 88 7.75 1.63 -7.80
N LEU A 89 8.16 0.55 -7.15
CA LEU A 89 9.51 0.41 -6.61
C LEU A 89 10.44 -0.08 -7.71
N LEU A 90 11.58 0.59 -7.87
CA LEU A 90 12.60 0.26 -8.86
C LEU A 90 13.86 -0.28 -8.20
N ASP A 91 14.60 -1.13 -8.91
CA ASP A 91 15.91 -1.64 -8.49
C ASP A 91 17.04 -0.65 -8.84
N SER A 92 18.29 -1.00 -8.50
CA SER A 92 19.45 -0.16 -8.79
C SER A 92 19.78 -0.03 -10.28
N GLN A 93 19.09 -0.79 -11.14
CA GLN A 93 19.16 -0.71 -12.60
C GLN A 93 17.91 -0.02 -13.19
N ASN A 94 17.08 0.63 -12.36
CA ASN A 94 15.83 1.30 -12.74
C ASN A 94 14.76 0.37 -13.35
N ARG A 95 14.81 -0.93 -13.07
CA ARG A 95 13.76 -1.88 -13.47
C ARG A 95 12.77 -2.04 -12.32
N ILE A 96 11.55 -2.46 -12.62
CA ILE A 96 10.56 -2.78 -11.57
C ILE A 96 11.18 -3.81 -10.61
N ASN A 97 11.21 -3.48 -9.32
CA ASN A 97 11.73 -4.35 -8.28
C ASN A 97 10.59 -5.25 -7.76
N HIS A 98 10.46 -6.43 -8.36
CA HIS A 98 9.36 -7.35 -8.09
C HIS A 98 9.31 -7.79 -6.62
N ALA A 99 10.46 -8.10 -6.02
CA ALA A 99 10.55 -8.55 -4.63
C ALA A 99 10.11 -7.44 -3.65
N GLU A 100 10.57 -6.21 -3.85
CA GLU A 100 10.16 -5.09 -3.00
C GLU A 100 8.70 -4.70 -3.24
N MET A 101 8.22 -4.78 -4.48
CA MET A 101 6.80 -4.59 -4.79
C MET A 101 5.94 -5.61 -4.04
N GLU A 102 6.30 -6.89 -4.04
CA GLU A 102 5.57 -7.93 -3.30
C GLU A 102 5.52 -7.63 -1.80
N ARG A 103 6.68 -7.29 -1.21
CA ARG A 103 6.79 -6.93 0.21
C ARG A 103 5.92 -5.72 0.55
N TYR A 104 5.95 -4.69 -0.29
CA TYR A 104 5.16 -3.47 -0.15
C TYR A 104 3.65 -3.73 -0.23
N ILE A 105 3.20 -4.52 -1.22
CA ILE A 105 1.77 -4.85 -1.40
C ILE A 105 1.25 -5.65 -0.20
N ASN A 106 2.00 -6.66 0.24
CA ASN A 106 1.63 -7.45 1.42
C ASN A 106 1.52 -6.56 2.67
N TRP A 107 2.49 -5.68 2.88
CA TRP A 107 2.46 -4.73 3.99
C TRP A 107 1.23 -3.82 3.95
N LEU A 108 0.85 -3.28 2.79
CA LEU A 108 -0.36 -2.44 2.67
C LEU A 108 -1.62 -3.21 3.07
N ILE A 109 -1.77 -4.44 2.59
CA ILE A 109 -2.92 -5.28 2.90
C ILE A 109 -2.98 -5.58 4.40
N GLU A 110 -1.86 -5.97 5.02
CA GLU A 110 -1.74 -6.20 6.46
C GLU A 110 -1.93 -4.93 7.30
N ALA A 111 -1.62 -3.76 6.73
CA ALA A 111 -1.91 -2.47 7.33
C ALA A 111 -3.41 -2.13 7.33
N GLY A 112 -4.23 -2.82 6.53
CA GLY A 112 -5.69 -2.72 6.53
C GLY A 112 -6.26 -1.82 5.43
N VAL A 113 -5.56 -1.64 4.30
CA VAL A 113 -6.17 -0.98 3.13
C VAL A 113 -7.33 -1.82 2.59
N HIS A 114 -8.33 -1.15 2.03
CA HIS A 114 -9.53 -1.79 1.49
C HIS A 114 -9.41 -2.06 -0.02
N GLY A 115 -8.36 -1.54 -0.66
CA GLY A 115 -8.07 -1.78 -2.06
C GLY A 115 -6.74 -1.21 -2.51
N LEU A 116 -6.29 -1.69 -3.67
CA LEU A 116 -5.05 -1.27 -4.33
C LEU A 116 -5.39 -0.44 -5.57
N TYR A 117 -4.56 0.56 -5.84
CA TYR A 117 -4.69 1.42 -7.02
C TYR A 117 -3.33 1.56 -7.72
N PRO A 118 -2.93 0.58 -8.55
CA PRO A 118 -1.73 0.67 -9.38
C PRO A 118 -1.95 1.59 -10.59
N ASN A 119 -0.84 2.09 -11.15
CA ASN A 119 -0.80 2.96 -12.33
C ASN A 119 -1.63 4.25 -12.20
N GLY A 120 -1.77 4.76 -10.98
CA GLY A 120 -2.16 6.16 -10.75
C GLY A 120 -0.97 7.11 -10.97
N SER A 121 -1.20 8.43 -10.89
CA SER A 121 -0.12 9.43 -11.00
C SER A 121 0.96 9.27 -9.93
N THR A 122 0.60 8.80 -8.73
CA THR A 122 1.54 8.49 -7.63
C THR A 122 2.53 7.38 -7.99
N GLY A 123 2.12 6.43 -8.84
CA GLY A 123 3.01 5.40 -9.40
C GLY A 123 3.80 5.87 -10.62
N GLU A 124 3.71 7.16 -10.96
CA GLU A 124 4.39 7.77 -12.10
C GLU A 124 4.16 7.06 -13.45
N PHE A 125 2.94 6.54 -13.67
CA PHE A 125 2.63 5.72 -14.85
C PHE A 125 3.09 6.35 -16.19
N ALA A 126 3.07 7.68 -16.31
CA ALA A 126 3.50 8.40 -17.51
C ALA A 126 5.01 8.28 -17.82
N ARG A 127 5.81 7.77 -16.87
CA ARG A 127 7.25 7.51 -17.02
C ARG A 127 7.57 6.06 -17.34
N LEU A 128 6.57 5.18 -17.32
CA LEU A 128 6.71 3.77 -17.61
C LEU A 128 6.27 3.48 -19.05
N SER A 129 6.94 2.52 -19.68
CA SER A 129 6.50 1.93 -20.94
C SER A 129 5.13 1.25 -20.79
N GLN A 130 4.52 0.88 -21.91
CA GLN A 130 3.27 0.12 -21.89
C GLN A 130 3.48 -1.25 -21.23
N GLU A 131 4.58 -1.93 -21.56
CA GLU A 131 4.95 -3.24 -21.05
C GLU A 131 5.20 -3.19 -19.54
N GLU A 132 5.92 -2.18 -19.04
CA GLU A 132 6.14 -2.00 -17.60
C GLU A 132 4.85 -1.75 -16.84
N ARG A 133 3.91 -0.98 -17.41
CA ARG A 133 2.61 -0.75 -16.76
C ARG A 133 1.75 -1.99 -16.70
N GLN A 134 1.77 -2.80 -17.76
CA GLN A 134 1.15 -4.13 -17.76
C GLN A 134 1.78 -5.01 -16.68
N ASP A 135 3.11 -5.01 -16.60
CA ASP A 135 3.87 -5.75 -15.59
C ASP A 135 3.50 -5.34 -14.16
N VAL A 136 3.40 -4.04 -13.87
CA VAL A 136 2.98 -3.52 -12.56
C VAL A 136 1.60 -4.05 -12.16
N VAL A 137 0.60 -3.97 -13.04
CA VAL A 137 -0.76 -4.41 -12.69
C VAL A 137 -0.82 -5.93 -12.56
N ARG A 138 -0.16 -6.66 -13.47
CA ARG A 138 -0.04 -8.12 -13.40
C ARG A 138 0.57 -8.56 -12.07
N LEU A 139 1.72 -8.00 -11.69
CA LEU A 139 2.40 -8.28 -10.43
C LEU A 139 1.51 -7.95 -9.23
N VAL A 140 0.83 -6.80 -9.25
CA VAL A 140 -0.09 -6.41 -8.18
C VAL A 140 -1.22 -7.43 -8.03
N CYS A 141 -1.84 -7.87 -9.12
CA CYS A 141 -2.89 -8.90 -9.08
C CYS A 141 -2.36 -10.26 -8.59
N GLU A 142 -1.19 -10.70 -9.09
CA GLU A 142 -0.54 -11.96 -8.72
C GLU A 142 -0.20 -12.02 -7.23
N VAL A 143 0.37 -10.94 -6.68
CA VAL A 143 0.65 -10.84 -5.25
C VAL A 143 -0.66 -10.75 -4.47
N ASN A 144 -1.59 -9.87 -4.89
CA ASN A 144 -2.86 -9.64 -4.18
C ASN A 144 -3.73 -10.90 -4.06
N LYS A 145 -3.76 -11.79 -5.07
CA LYS A 145 -4.56 -13.04 -5.06
C LYS A 145 -6.03 -12.82 -4.67
N GLY A 146 -6.59 -11.67 -5.06
CA GLY A 146 -7.98 -11.32 -4.77
C GLY A 146 -8.29 -10.97 -3.31
N ARG A 147 -7.29 -10.73 -2.45
CA ARG A 147 -7.50 -10.36 -1.03
C ARG A 147 -8.28 -9.05 -0.88
N VAL A 148 -7.96 -8.06 -1.71
CA VAL A 148 -8.69 -6.78 -1.81
C VAL A 148 -8.96 -6.41 -3.27
N PRO A 149 -9.98 -5.60 -3.59
CA PRO A 149 -10.20 -5.11 -4.94
C PRO A 149 -9.02 -4.30 -5.48
N VAL A 150 -8.78 -4.43 -6.79
CA VAL A 150 -7.77 -3.64 -7.53
C VAL A 150 -8.48 -2.69 -8.48
N LEU A 151 -8.23 -1.39 -8.32
CA LEU A 151 -8.67 -0.35 -9.25
C LEU A 151 -7.48 -0.02 -10.17
N ALA A 152 -7.31 -0.71 -11.30
CA ALA A 152 -6.15 -0.49 -12.16
C ALA A 152 -6.28 0.79 -13.01
N GLY A 153 -5.30 1.69 -12.92
CA GLY A 153 -5.25 2.92 -13.72
C GLY A 153 -4.91 2.65 -15.18
N ALA A 154 -5.87 2.88 -16.09
CA ALA A 154 -5.70 2.76 -17.54
C ALA A 154 -5.50 4.11 -18.25
N SER A 155 -5.16 5.17 -17.51
CA SER A 155 -4.97 6.50 -18.08
C SER A 155 -3.81 6.52 -19.08
N GLU A 156 -4.04 7.15 -20.22
CA GLU A 156 -3.09 7.30 -21.33
C GLU A 156 -3.32 8.62 -22.06
N ALA A 157 -2.33 9.05 -22.84
CA ALA A 157 -2.46 10.24 -23.68
C ALA A 157 -3.48 10.06 -24.83
N ASN A 158 -3.63 8.85 -25.35
CA ASN A 158 -4.53 8.55 -26.47
C ASN A 158 -5.59 7.52 -26.08
N LEU A 159 -6.81 7.70 -26.61
CA LEU A 159 -7.93 6.79 -26.39
C LEU A 159 -7.61 5.33 -26.73
N ARG A 160 -6.93 5.09 -27.86
CA ARG A 160 -6.55 3.74 -28.29
C ARG A 160 -5.72 3.02 -27.23
N ASP A 161 -4.80 3.74 -26.61
CA ASP A 161 -3.90 3.17 -25.62
C ASP A 161 -4.65 2.93 -24.31
N VAL A 162 -5.57 3.84 -23.92
CA VAL A 162 -6.48 3.64 -22.77
C VAL A 162 -7.26 2.33 -22.93
N LEU A 163 -7.86 2.11 -24.11
CA LEU A 163 -8.66 0.92 -24.40
C LEU A 163 -7.81 -0.34 -24.33
N LYS A 164 -6.63 -0.34 -24.95
CA LYS A 164 -5.70 -1.49 -24.91
C LYS A 164 -5.30 -1.85 -23.47
N MET A 165 -5.01 -0.85 -22.63
CA MET A 165 -4.66 -1.10 -21.23
C MET A 165 -5.86 -1.61 -20.42
N ALA A 166 -7.04 -1.02 -20.61
CA ALA A 166 -8.26 -1.46 -19.95
C ALA A 166 -8.64 -2.91 -20.32
N GLU A 167 -8.54 -3.28 -21.60
CA GLU A 167 -8.77 -4.65 -22.07
C GLU A 167 -7.77 -5.65 -21.45
N TYR A 168 -6.49 -5.29 -21.42
CA TYR A 168 -5.47 -6.12 -20.78
C TYR A 168 -5.75 -6.30 -19.28
N TYR A 169 -6.02 -5.23 -18.54
CA TYR A 169 -6.30 -5.33 -17.11
C TYR A 169 -7.57 -6.11 -16.78
N ALA A 170 -8.59 -6.03 -17.64
CA ALA A 170 -9.82 -6.81 -17.48
C ALA A 170 -9.61 -8.32 -17.72
N SER A 171 -8.50 -8.72 -18.34
CA SER A 171 -8.15 -10.12 -18.61
C SER A 171 -7.32 -10.79 -17.50
N LEU A 172 -6.82 -10.01 -16.53
CA LEU A 172 -6.09 -10.47 -15.34
C LEU A 172 -7.06 -10.96 -14.25
#